data_AF-A0A6B3EMP3-F1
#
_entry.id   AF-A0A6B3EMP3-F1
#
_cell.length_a   1.000
_cell.length_b   1.000
_cell.length_c   1.000
_cell.angle_alpha   90.00
_cell.angle_beta   90.00
_cell.angle_gamma   90.00
#
_symmetry.space_group_name_H-M   'P 1'
#
loop_
_entity.id
_entity.type
_entity.pdbx_description
1 polymer ?
#
loop_
_entity_poly.entity_id
_entity_poly.type
_entity_poly.pdbx_seq_one_letter_code
_entity_poly.pdbx_strand_id
1 'polypeptide(L)'
;MANTEASLKDAMASIDGAVGVALVDYTSGMALGTMGGGKDFNLEVAAAGNTDVVRAKLRTMEHLGLQDSIEDILITLGTQYHMIRLLKAK
;
A
#
# COMPACT_ATOMS: atom_id res chain seq x y z
N MET A 1 4.87 16.23 -13.93
CA MET A 1 5.08 15.10 -13.00
C MET A 1 4.34 15.43 -11.72
N ALA A 2 3.39 14.59 -11.28
CA ALA A 2 2.73 14.83 -10.00
C ALA A 2 3.76 14.67 -8.87
N ASN A 3 3.82 15.63 -7.95
CA ASN A 3 4.59 15.53 -6.72
C ASN A 3 3.94 14.45 -5.83
N THR A 4 4.73 13.58 -5.19
CA THR A 4 4.26 12.53 -4.26
C THR A 4 3.25 13.10 -3.26
N GLU A 5 3.54 14.26 -2.67
CA GLU A 5 2.64 14.92 -1.72
C GLU A 5 1.29 15.29 -2.36
N ALA A 6 1.31 15.83 -3.58
CA ALA A 6 0.09 16.20 -4.29
C ALA A 6 -0.76 14.96 -4.62
N SER A 7 -0.13 13.85 -5.01
CA SER A 7 -0.83 12.58 -5.26
C SER A 7 -1.43 11.97 -4.00
N LEU A 8 -0.73 12.01 -2.87
CA LEU A 8 -1.26 11.54 -1.59
C LEU A 8 -2.43 12.40 -1.12
N LYS A 9 -2.33 13.73 -1.30
CA LYS A 9 -3.41 14.67 -0.99
C LYS A 9 -4.64 14.42 -1.85
N ASP A 10 -4.45 14.22 -3.15
CA ASP A 10 -5.54 13.90 -4.07
C ASP A 10 -6.22 12.58 -3.70
N ALA A 11 -5.45 11.53 -3.35
CA ALA A 11 -6.00 10.27 -2.88
C ALA A 11 -6.84 10.43 -1.60
N MET A 12 -6.36 11.20 -0.62
CA MET A 12 -7.13 11.51 0.60
C MET A 12 -8.41 12.31 0.33
N ALA A 13 -8.42 13.16 -0.70
CA ALA A 13 -9.54 14.03 -1.03
C ALA A 13 -10.57 13.37 -1.96
N SER A 14 -10.15 12.45 -2.82
CA SER A 14 -11.00 11.83 -3.85
C SER A 14 -11.57 10.47 -3.44
N ILE A 15 -10.97 9.79 -2.47
CA ILE A 15 -11.45 8.49 -1.98
C ILE A 15 -12.28 8.73 -0.72
N ASP A 16 -13.60 8.63 -0.87
CA ASP A 16 -14.53 8.77 0.25
C ASP A 16 -14.24 7.74 1.35
N GLY A 17 -14.07 8.24 2.57
CA GLY A 17 -13.74 7.41 3.73
C GLY A 17 -12.26 7.03 3.85
N ALA A 18 -11.35 7.59 3.04
CA ALA A 18 -9.92 7.40 3.21
C ALA A 18 -9.46 7.92 4.59
N VAL A 19 -8.97 7.00 5.42
CA VAL A 19 -8.42 7.32 6.75
C VAL A 19 -6.92 7.59 6.68
N GLY A 20 -6.21 6.97 5.74
CA GLY A 20 -4.80 7.20 5.50
C GLY A 20 -4.32 6.58 4.19
N VAL A 21 -3.22 7.11 3.67
CA VAL A 21 -2.60 6.68 2.42
C VAL A 21 -1.07 6.71 2.57
N ALA A 22 -0.41 5.74 1.96
CA ALA A 22 1.05 5.67 1.93
C ALA A 22 1.54 5.26 0.54
N LEU A 23 2.56 5.94 0.04
CA LEU A 23 3.38 5.47 -1.07
C LEU A 23 4.61 4.79 -0.49
N VAL A 24 4.86 3.54 -0.86
CA VAL A 24 5.86 2.69 -0.24
C VAL A 24 6.75 2.08 -1.31
N ASP A 25 8.06 2.11 -1.10
CA ASP A 25 8.98 1.28 -1.85
C ASP A 25 8.98 -0.13 -1.24
N TYR A 26 8.32 -1.08 -1.90
CA TYR A 26 8.20 -2.45 -1.40
C TYR A 26 9.54 -3.23 -1.42
N THR A 27 10.57 -2.72 -2.10
CA THR A 27 11.90 -3.35 -2.11
C THR A 27 12.69 -3.04 -0.85
N SER A 28 12.55 -1.84 -0.29
CA SER A 28 13.17 -1.43 0.98
C SER A 28 12.23 -1.53 2.19
N GLY A 29 10.92 -1.45 1.96
CA GLY A 29 9.89 -1.28 2.99
C GLY A 29 9.74 0.17 3.47
N MET A 30 10.44 1.13 2.84
CA MET A 30 10.42 2.53 3.22
C MET A 30 9.16 3.22 2.69
N ALA A 31 8.45 3.94 3.57
CA ALA A 31 7.40 4.85 3.16
C ALA A 31 8.04 6.09 2.49
N LEU A 32 7.77 6.30 1.22
CA LEU A 32 8.22 7.44 0.43
C LEU A 32 7.38 8.69 0.72
N GLY A 33 6.17 8.50 1.23
CA GLY A 33 5.29 9.55 1.71
C GLY A 33 4.03 8.96 2.32
N THR A 34 3.48 9.64 3.32
CA THR A 34 2.26 9.24 4.02
C THR A 34 1.35 10.45 4.21
N MET A 35 0.03 10.23 4.27
CA MET A 35 -0.94 11.26 4.64
C MET A 35 -2.14 10.63 5.34
N GLY A 36 -2.71 11.34 6.31
CA GLY A 36 -3.78 10.80 7.17
C GLY A 36 -3.21 9.93 8.30
N GLY A 37 -3.97 8.91 8.69
CA GLY A 37 -3.71 8.13 9.90
C GLY A 37 -4.17 8.87 11.15
N GLY A 38 -3.55 8.56 12.29
CA GLY A 38 -3.86 9.21 13.56
C GLY A 38 -2.95 8.69 14.67
N LYS A 39 -3.19 9.13 15.92
CA LYS A 39 -2.42 8.66 17.08
C LYS A 39 -2.41 7.13 17.20
N ASP A 40 -3.51 6.49 16.83
CA ASP A 40 -3.72 5.06 16.97
C ASP A 40 -3.41 4.27 15.69
N PHE A 41 -2.99 4.94 14.61
CA PHE A 41 -2.69 4.30 13.33
C PHE A 41 -1.46 4.91 12.66
N ASN A 42 -0.30 4.30 12.95
CA ASN A 42 0.98 4.68 12.38
C ASN A 42 1.16 4.07 10.97
N LEU A 43 1.13 4.94 9.96
CA LEU A 43 1.23 4.55 8.55
C LEU A 43 2.62 4.01 8.17
N GLU A 44 3.70 4.39 8.86
CA GLU A 44 5.04 3.82 8.60
C GLU A 44 5.11 2.36 9.03
N VAL A 45 4.53 2.05 10.19
CA VAL A 45 4.43 0.67 10.69
C VAL A 45 3.50 -0.16 9.77
N ALA A 46 2.36 0.41 9.37
CA ALA A 46 1.45 -0.23 8.44
C ALA A 46 2.12 -0.49 7.07
N ALA A 47 2.92 0.45 6.57
CA ALA A 47 3.67 0.32 5.31
C ALA A 47 4.70 -0.82 5.37
N ALA A 48 5.48 -0.88 6.45
CA ALA A 48 6.46 -1.96 6.65
C ALA A 48 5.79 -3.34 6.74
N GLY A 49 4.74 -3.46 7.56
CA GLY A 49 4.02 -4.74 7.72
C GLY A 49 3.35 -5.21 6.43
N ASN A 50 2.71 -4.31 5.69
CA ASN A 50 2.07 -4.65 4.41
C ASN A 50 3.09 -4.95 3.30
N THR A 51 4.31 -4.41 3.38
CA THR A 51 5.40 -4.81 2.48
C THR A 51 5.74 -6.29 2.63
N ASP A 52 5.74 -6.81 3.87
CA ASP A 52 6.00 -8.24 4.11
C ASP A 52 4.87 -9.13 3.58
N VAL A 53 3.62 -8.68 3.64
CA VAL A 53 2.47 -9.37 3.02
C VAL A 53 2.67 -9.49 1.50
N VAL A 54 3.03 -8.39 0.84
CA VAL A 54 3.30 -8.37 -0.61
C VAL A 54 4.44 -9.34 -0.95
N ARG A 55 5.56 -9.28 -0.22
CA ARG A 55 6.72 -10.16 -0.46
C ARG A 55 6.41 -11.62 -0.21
N ALA A 56 5.61 -11.94 0.81
CA ALA A 56 5.17 -13.30 1.06
C ALA A 56 4.32 -13.85 -0.10
N LYS A 57 3.40 -13.04 -0.64
CA LYS A 57 2.60 -13.43 -1.80
C LYS A 57 3.45 -13.61 -3.06
N LEU A 58 4.39 -12.70 -3.33
CA LEU A 58 5.31 -12.82 -4.47
C LEU A 58 6.13 -14.12 -4.42
N ARG A 59 6.72 -14.45 -3.27
CA ARG A 59 7.43 -15.73 -3.07
C ARG A 59 6.53 -16.94 -3.27
N THR A 60 5.28 -16.85 -2.82
CA THR A 60 4.29 -17.93 -3.02
C THR A 60 3.97 -18.11 -4.50
N MET A 61 3.83 -17.02 -5.26
CA MET A 61 3.61 -17.08 -6.70
C MET A 61 4.79 -17.74 -7.43
N GLU A 62 6.01 -17.39 -7.04
CA GLU A 62 7.24 -18.01 -7.55
C GLU A 62 7.27 -19.52 -7.28
N HIS A 63 7.02 -19.96 -6.04
CA HIS A 63 6.98 -21.37 -5.68
C HIS A 63 5.90 -22.17 -6.43
N LEU A 64 4.77 -21.53 -6.76
CA LEU A 64 3.68 -22.13 -7.52
C LEU A 64 3.89 -22.03 -9.05
N GLY A 65 4.93 -21.33 -9.52
CA GLY A 65 5.18 -21.11 -10.94
C GLY A 65 4.13 -20.23 -11.63
N LEU A 66 3.45 -19.34 -10.89
CA LEU A 66 2.43 -18.46 -11.43
C LEU A 66 3.07 -17.32 -12.24
N GLN A 67 2.84 -17.32 -13.56
CA GLN A 67 3.33 -16.29 -14.48
C GLN A 67 2.34 -15.11 -14.57
N ASP A 68 2.07 -14.49 -13.43
CA ASP A 68 1.15 -13.35 -13.31
C ASP A 68 1.69 -12.28 -12.34
N SER A 69 0.96 -11.17 -12.18
CA SER A 69 1.27 -10.07 -11.28
C SER A 69 0.16 -9.84 -10.27
N ILE A 70 0.51 -9.38 -9.07
CA ILE A 70 -0.49 -8.88 -8.11
C ILE A 70 -1.07 -7.58 -8.68
N GLU A 71 -2.37 -7.57 -8.98
CA GLU A 71 -3.09 -6.34 -9.33
C GLU A 71 -3.33 -5.49 -8.09
N ASP A 72 -3.93 -6.10 -7.07
CA ASP A 72 -4.16 -5.53 -5.75
C ASP A 72 -4.25 -6.62 -4.67
N ILE A 73 -4.20 -6.18 -3.41
CA ILE A 73 -4.52 -6.98 -2.23
C ILE A 73 -5.53 -6.18 -1.41
N LEU A 74 -6.72 -6.75 -1.22
CA LEU A 74 -7.73 -6.25 -0.29
C LEU A 74 -7.70 -7.08 0.99
N ILE A 75 -7.44 -6.43 2.12
CA ILE A 75 -7.55 -7.02 3.45
C ILE A 75 -8.74 -6.37 4.15
N THR A 76 -9.73 -7.18 4.51
CA THR A 76 -10.92 -6.72 5.24
C THR A 76 -10.73 -6.96 6.73
N LEU A 77 -10.84 -5.90 7.52
CA LEU A 77 -10.88 -5.92 8.97
C LEU A 77 -12.29 -5.57 9.46
N GLY A 78 -12.57 -5.77 10.75
CA GLY A 78 -13.89 -5.50 11.31
C GLY A 78 -14.37 -4.05 11.15
N THR A 79 -13.45 -3.09 11.01
CA THR A 79 -13.75 -1.65 10.92
C THR A 79 -13.07 -0.95 9.75
N GLN A 80 -12.25 -1.66 8.96
CA GLN A 80 -11.38 -1.05 7.96
C GLN A 80 -11.16 -1.95 6.76
N TYR A 81 -10.92 -1.34 5.61
CA TYR A 81 -10.35 -1.99 4.44
C TYR A 81 -8.93 -1.49 4.22
N HIS A 82 -7.98 -2.40 4.05
CA HIS A 82 -6.63 -2.07 3.62
C HIS A 82 -6.48 -2.53 2.17
N MET A 83 -6.28 -1.58 1.26
CA MET A 83 -6.12 -1.84 -0.16
C MET A 83 -4.68 -1.52 -0.56
N ILE A 84 -3.95 -2.53 -1.03
CA ILE A 84 -2.55 -2.41 -1.46
C ILE A 84 -2.51 -2.60 -2.97
N ARG A 85 -2.04 -1.59 -3.70
CA ARG A 85 -1.88 -1.65 -5.15
C ARG A 85 -0.40 -1.64 -5.52
N LEU A 86 0.06 -2.65 -6.25
CA LEU A 86 1.41 -2.66 -6.79
C LEU A 86 1.44 -1.79 -8.06
N LEU A 87 2.20 -0.70 -8.00
CA LEU A 87 2.33 0.21 -9.13
C LEU A 87 3.29 -0.38 -10.16
N LYS A 88 2.86 -0.42 -11.42
CA LYS A 88 3.70 -0.81 -12.55
C LYS A 88 4.43 0.43 -13.06
N ALA A 89 5.74 0.34 -13.28
CA ALA A 89 6.46 1.36 -14.04
C ALA A 89 5.83 1.45 -15.43
N LYS A 90 5.58 2.69 -15.89
CA LYS A 90 4.94 2.95 -17.18
C LYS A 90 5.96 2.98 -18.30
#